data_AF-A0A6J1K0M2-F1
#
_entry.id   AF-A0A6J1K0M2-F1
#
_cell.length_a   1.000
_cell.length_b   1.000
_cell.length_c   1.000
_cell.angle_alpha   90.00
_cell.angle_beta   90.00
_cell.angle_gamma   90.00
#
_symmetry.space_group_name_H-M   'P 1'
#
loop_
_entity.id
_entity.type
_entity.pdbx_description
1 polymer ?
#
loop_
_entity_poly.entity_id
_entity_poly.type
_entity_poly.pdbx_seq_one_letter_code
_entity_poly.pdbx_strand_id
1 'polypeptide(L)'
;MFERSTEKGSVWVTLKRSSLKSKVQRNKMTTAGQPIEYRCLIRATDGKKTISTSVGAKDHLRFQASYSTILKAHMTALKKRERKDRKKAPEAEKDSKKKPRKV
;
A
#
# COMPACT_ATOMS: atom_id res chain seq x y z
N MET A 1 9.26 -2.02 -16.11
CA MET A 1 7.81 -2.10 -16.36
C MET A 1 7.22 -0.71 -16.40
N PHE A 2 7.19 0.00 -15.27
CA PHE A 2 6.65 1.37 -15.21
C PHE A 2 7.24 2.31 -16.26
N GLU A 3 8.57 2.38 -16.39
CA GLU A 3 9.24 3.22 -17.40
C GLU A 3 8.88 2.91 -18.85
N ARG A 4 8.47 1.66 -19.16
CA ARG A 4 8.11 1.24 -20.52
C ARG A 4 6.64 1.47 -20.84
N SER A 5 5.82 1.67 -19.82
CA SER A 5 4.37 1.85 -19.92
C SER A 5 3.94 3.25 -19.47
N THR A 6 4.87 4.21 -19.45
CA THR A 6 4.62 5.61 -19.06
C THR A 6 3.66 6.31 -20.01
N GLU A 7 3.88 6.17 -21.32
CA GLU A 7 3.07 6.83 -22.34
C GLU A 7 1.82 6.02 -22.72
N LYS A 8 1.99 4.72 -22.89
CA LYS A 8 0.91 3.79 -23.29
C LYS A 8 1.07 2.45 -22.59
N GLY A 9 -0.06 1.96 -22.09
CA GLY A 9 -0.15 0.66 -21.45
C GLY A 9 -0.53 0.75 -19.98
N SER A 10 -0.65 -0.43 -19.37
CA SER A 10 -1.03 -0.59 -17.98
C SER A 10 -0.10 -1.59 -17.33
N VAL A 11 0.23 -1.34 -16.06
CA VAL A 11 0.97 -2.29 -15.23
C VAL A 11 0.01 -2.82 -14.18
N TRP A 12 -0.22 -4.13 -14.17
CA TRP A 12 -1.03 -4.80 -13.17
C TRP A 12 -0.13 -5.40 -12.10
N VAL A 13 -0.43 -5.08 -10.84
CA VAL A 13 0.25 -5.68 -9.68
C VAL A 13 -0.81 -6.40 -8.84
N THR A 14 -0.53 -7.65 -8.49
CA THR A 14 -1.40 -8.48 -7.65
C THR A 14 -0.65 -8.96 -6.43
N LEU A 15 -1.28 -8.89 -5.25
CA LEU A 15 -0.76 -9.39 -4.00
C LEU A 15 -1.73 -10.44 -3.47
N LYS A 16 -1.28 -11.69 -3.33
CA LYS A 16 -2.13 -12.81 -2.91
C LYS A 16 -1.47 -13.60 -1.80
N ARG A 17 -2.22 -13.91 -0.74
CA ARG A 17 -1.80 -14.87 0.28
C ARG A 17 -1.68 -16.26 -0.36
N SER A 18 -0.50 -16.86 -0.24
CA SER A 18 -0.18 -18.15 -0.86
C SER A 18 0.70 -18.97 0.06
N SER A 19 0.45 -20.28 0.14
CA SER A 19 1.37 -21.22 0.76
C SER A 19 2.46 -21.70 -0.20
N LEU A 20 2.43 -21.28 -1.48
CA LEU A 20 3.26 -21.77 -2.59
C LEU A 20 3.15 -23.28 -2.87
N LYS A 21 2.29 -24.00 -2.14
CA LYS A 21 2.07 -25.44 -2.27
C LYS A 21 0.79 -25.72 -3.07
N SER A 22 0.83 -26.79 -3.87
CA SER A 22 -0.35 -27.25 -4.61
C SER A 22 -1.47 -27.69 -3.65
N LYS A 23 -2.71 -27.80 -4.15
CA LYS A 23 -3.85 -28.26 -3.34
C LYS A 23 -3.60 -29.65 -2.76
N VAL A 24 -3.01 -30.55 -3.55
CA VAL A 24 -2.65 -31.91 -3.13
C VAL A 24 -1.63 -31.89 -2.00
N GLN A 25 -0.57 -31.07 -2.11
CA GLN A 25 0.45 -30.95 -1.07
C GLN A 25 -0.11 -30.33 0.21
N ARG A 26 -0.97 -29.31 0.10
CA ARG A 26 -1.64 -28.72 1.25
C ARG A 26 -2.48 -29.75 2.00
N ASN A 27 -3.29 -30.53 1.28
CA ASN A 27 -4.14 -31.55 1.89
C ASN A 27 -3.31 -32.57 2.67
N LYS A 28 -2.20 -33.05 2.09
CA LYS A 28 -1.26 -33.96 2.77
C LYS A 28 -0.66 -33.35 4.04
N MET A 29 -0.25 -32.07 4.00
CA MET A 29 0.29 -31.38 5.18
C MET A 29 -0.75 -31.20 6.28
N THR A 30 -1.99 -30.87 5.94
CA THR A 30 -3.09 -30.80 6.91
C THR A 30 -3.39 -32.17 7.54
N THR A 31 -3.40 -33.25 6.76
CA THR A 31 -3.59 -34.61 7.30
C THR A 31 -2.42 -35.03 8.21
N ALA A 32 -1.21 -34.60 7.88
CA ALA A 32 0.00 -34.86 8.67
C ALA A 32 0.21 -33.88 9.85
N GLY A 33 -0.73 -32.96 10.11
CA GLY A 33 -0.64 -31.97 11.20
C GLY A 33 0.51 -30.95 11.06
N GLN A 34 1.09 -30.80 9.86
CA GLN A 34 2.24 -29.92 9.64
C GLN A 34 1.80 -28.46 9.48
N PRO A 35 2.50 -27.49 10.11
CA PRO A 35 2.16 -26.07 9.99
C PRO A 35 2.43 -25.57 8.56
N ILE A 36 1.43 -24.89 7.98
CA ILE A 36 1.56 -24.27 6.65
C ILE A 36 2.06 -22.85 6.82
N GLU A 37 3.30 -22.60 6.40
CA GLU A 37 3.83 -21.24 6.33
C GLU A 37 3.19 -20.49 5.14
N TYR A 38 2.50 -19.38 5.46
CA TYR A 38 1.90 -18.52 4.45
C TYR A 38 2.85 -17.38 4.09
N ARG A 39 2.95 -17.12 2.78
CA ARG A 39 3.69 -16.00 2.20
C ARG A 39 2.76 -15.11 1.39
N CYS A 40 3.22 -13.89 1.10
CA CYS A 40 2.58 -13.03 0.11
C CYS A 40 3.24 -13.27 -1.25
N LEU A 41 2.48 -13.78 -2.21
CA LEU A 41 2.88 -13.87 -3.61
C LEU A 41 2.52 -12.55 -4.29
N ILE A 42 3.53 -11.81 -4.73
CA ILE A 42 3.38 -10.59 -5.51
C ILE A 42 3.70 -10.89 -6.97
N ARG A 43 2.84 -10.48 -7.89
CA ARG A 43 3.08 -10.56 -9.34
C ARG A 43 2.85 -9.21 -9.99
N ALA A 44 3.73 -8.82 -10.89
CA ALA A 44 3.57 -7.65 -11.73
C ALA A 44 3.64 -8.05 -13.21
N THR A 45 2.77 -7.48 -14.03
CA THR A 45 2.73 -7.71 -15.48
C THR A 45 2.38 -6.44 -16.23
N ASP A 46 3.00 -6.25 -17.40
CA ASP A 46 2.63 -5.24 -18.40
C ASP A 46 1.84 -5.86 -19.58
N GLY A 47 1.36 -7.10 -19.41
CA GLY A 47 0.71 -7.90 -20.44
C GLY A 47 1.69 -8.67 -21.35
N LYS A 48 2.98 -8.31 -21.36
CA LYS A 48 4.01 -8.99 -22.16
C LYS A 48 4.97 -9.79 -21.29
N LYS A 49 5.55 -9.13 -20.28
CA LYS A 49 6.46 -9.72 -19.31
C LYS A 49 5.73 -9.86 -17.98
N THR A 50 6.04 -10.92 -17.26
CA THR A 50 5.51 -11.15 -15.91
C THR A 50 6.67 -11.44 -14.97
N ILE A 51 6.72 -10.71 -13.86
CA ILE A 51 7.67 -10.93 -12.78
C ILE A 51 6.88 -11.33 -11.53
N SER A 52 7.47 -12.19 -10.70
CA SER A 52 6.85 -12.65 -9.47
C SER A 52 7.86 -12.79 -8.36
N THR A 53 7.44 -12.48 -7.14
CA THR A 53 8.24 -12.67 -5.92
C THR A 53 7.35 -13.17 -4.78
N SER A 54 7.93 -13.95 -3.88
CA SER A 54 7.27 -14.39 -2.65
C SER A 54 7.92 -13.74 -1.45
N VAL A 55 7.13 -13.06 -0.63
CA VAL A 55 7.59 -12.35 0.57
C VAL A 55 7.11 -13.08 1.81
N GLY A 56 8.04 -13.45 2.68
CA GLY A 56 7.75 -14.02 3.99
C GLY A 56 7.53 -12.93 5.06
N ALA A 57 7.17 -13.35 6.28
CA ALA A 57 6.91 -12.42 7.38
C ALA A 57 8.13 -11.55 7.75
N LYS A 58 9.33 -12.14 7.70
CA LYS A 58 10.60 -11.47 8.07
C LYS A 58 10.94 -10.30 7.13
N ASP A 59 10.76 -10.50 5.83
CA ASP A 59 11.15 -9.52 4.80
C ASP A 59 10.04 -8.53 4.45
N HIS A 60 8.85 -8.69 5.05
CA HIS A 60 7.69 -7.90 4.70
C HIS A 60 7.95 -6.40 4.88
N LEU A 61 8.52 -5.99 6.01
CA LEU A 61 8.72 -4.56 6.30
C LEU A 61 9.69 -3.92 5.29
N ARG A 62 10.80 -4.61 5.00
CA ARG A 62 11.77 -4.16 3.99
C ARG A 62 11.14 -4.05 2.61
N PHE A 63 10.37 -5.07 2.21
CA PHE A 63 9.67 -5.06 0.93
C PHE A 63 8.66 -3.91 0.87
N GLN A 64 7.91 -3.66 1.94
CA GLN A 64 6.91 -2.60 1.99
C GLN A 64 7.52 -1.21 1.86
N ALA A 65 8.67 -0.96 2.51
CA ALA A 65 9.41 0.28 2.36
C ALA A 65 9.89 0.50 0.92
N SER A 66 10.60 -0.47 0.33
CA SER A 66 11.09 -0.37 -1.05
C SER A 66 9.95 -0.26 -2.07
N TYR A 67 8.87 -1.04 -1.88
CA TYR A 67 7.70 -1.01 -2.75
C TYR A 67 6.99 0.34 -2.71
N SER A 68 6.85 0.94 -1.52
CA SER A 68 6.27 2.29 -1.38
C SER A 68 7.07 3.34 -2.13
N THR A 69 8.41 3.29 -2.05
CA THR A 69 9.29 4.21 -2.77
C THR A 69 9.12 4.10 -4.28
N ILE A 70 9.11 2.87 -4.81
CA ILE A 70 8.91 2.62 -6.25
C ILE A 70 7.54 3.14 -6.71
N LEU A 71 6.48 2.86 -5.96
CA LEU A 71 5.13 3.33 -6.30
C LEU A 71 5.04 4.85 -6.33
N LYS A 72 5.59 5.54 -5.33
CA LYS A 72 5.58 7.01 -5.28
C LYS A 72 6.41 7.63 -6.41
N ALA A 73 7.53 7.02 -6.76
CA ALA A 73 8.42 7.51 -7.82
C ALA A 73 7.77 7.41 -9.21
N HIS A 74 7.00 6.36 -9.48
CA HIS A 74 6.49 6.08 -10.83
C HIS A 74 5.01 6.42 -11.06
N MET A 75 4.17 6.53 -10.03
CA MET A 75 2.74 6.89 -10.17
C MET A 75 2.51 8.41 -10.07
N THR A 76 3.24 9.19 -10.86
CA THR A 76 3.27 10.67 -10.77
C THR A 76 2.23 11.36 -11.65
N ALA A 77 1.72 10.70 -12.69
CA ALA A 77 0.83 11.28 -13.70
C ALA A 77 -0.66 11.37 -13.30
N LEU A 78 -0.97 11.29 -12.00
CA LEU A 78 -2.34 11.43 -11.49
C LEU A 78 -2.71 12.91 -11.36
N LYS A 79 -3.98 13.26 -11.59
CA LYS A 79 -4.48 14.61 -11.34
C LYS A 79 -4.19 14.97 -9.88
N LYS A 80 -3.52 16.10 -9.65
CA LYS A 80 -3.25 16.59 -8.31
C LYS A 80 -4.58 16.76 -7.60
N ARG A 81 -4.71 16.17 -6.41
CA ARG A 81 -5.87 16.38 -5.56
C ARG A 81 -5.93 17.88 -5.27
N GLU A 82 -6.96 18.56 -5.77
CA GLU A 82 -7.25 19.92 -5.37
C GLU A 82 -7.43 19.91 -3.86
N ARG A 83 -6.54 20.59 -3.15
CA ARG A 83 -6.80 20.94 -1.76
C ARG A 83 -7.99 21.89 -1.82
N LYS A 84 -9.19 21.36 -1.69
CA LYS A 84 -10.33 22.16 -1.21
C LYS A 84 -9.84 22.75 0.10
N ASP A 85 -9.46 24.02 0.05
CA ASP A 85 -9.03 24.77 1.21
C ASP A 85 -10.01 24.44 2.33
N ARG A 86 -9.50 23.76 3.35
CA ARG A 86 -10.19 23.77 4.63
C ARG A 86 -10.16 25.23 5.02
N LYS A 87 -11.25 25.93 4.69
CA LYS A 87 -11.60 27.27 5.17
C LYS A 87 -11.00 27.40 6.56
N LYS A 88 -10.08 28.36 6.71
CA LYS A 88 -9.70 28.94 7.99
C LYS A 88 -10.91 28.89 8.90
N ALA A 89 -10.79 28.21 10.04
CA ALA A 89 -11.72 28.43 11.13
C ALA A 89 -11.75 29.96 11.36
N PRO A 90 -12.92 30.60 11.40
CA PRO A 90 -12.96 32.01 11.72
C PRO A 90 -12.44 32.16 13.15
N GLU A 91 -11.39 32.96 13.31
CA GLU A 91 -11.05 33.55 14.60
C GLU A 91 -12.31 34.24 15.11
N ALA A 92 -12.92 33.65 16.14
CA ALA A 92 -13.97 34.32 16.88
C ALA A 92 -13.29 35.37 17.76
N GLU A 93 -13.17 36.58 17.22
CA GLU A 93 -13.14 37.79 18.03
C GLU A 93 -14.29 37.72 19.05
N LYS A 94 -13.93 37.72 20.33
CA LYS A 94 -14.82 38.13 21.41
C LYS A 94 -14.07 39.11 22.29
N ASP A 95 -14.03 40.36 21.84
CA ASP A 95 -13.84 41.49 22.76
C ASP A 95 -15.22 41.96 23.24
N SER A 96 -15.47 41.88 24.56
CA SER A 96 -16.18 42.91 25.33
C SER A 96 -16.40 42.51 26.81
N LYS A 97 -15.54 43.09 27.67
CA LYS A 97 -15.81 43.72 28.98
C LYS A 97 -16.80 43.07 29.97
N LYS A 98 -16.30 42.72 31.19
CA LYS A 98 -16.76 43.31 32.48
C LYS A 98 -15.99 42.83 33.75
N LYS A 99 -15.22 43.78 34.31
CA LYS A 99 -14.91 44.12 35.72
C LYS A 99 -13.99 43.24 36.61
N PRO A 100 -13.10 43.88 37.41
CA PRO A 100 -12.14 43.18 38.28
C PRO A 100 -12.74 42.88 39.66
N ARG A 101 -12.25 41.85 40.33
CA ARG A 101 -12.41 41.68 41.78
C ARG A 101 -11.02 41.67 42.44
N LYS A 102 -10.72 42.76 43.15
CA LYS A 102 -9.86 42.76 44.34
C LYS A 102 -10.76 42.41 45.53
N VAL A 103 -10.41 41.38 46.29
CA VAL A 103 -10.19 41.40 47.75
C VAL A 103 -9.21 40.26 48.03
#